data_AF-A0A2N6ANC7-F1
#
_entry.id   AF-A0A2N6ANC7-F1
#
_cell.length_a   1.000
_cell.length_b   1.000
_cell.length_c   1.000
_cell.angle_alpha   90.00
_cell.angle_beta   90.00
_cell.angle_gamma   90.00
#
_symmetry.space_group_name_H-M   'P 1'
#
loop_
_entity.id
_entity.type
_entity.pdbx_description
1 polymer ?
#
loop_
_entity_poly.entity_id
_entity_poly.type
_entity_poly.pdbx_seq_one_letter_code
_entity_poly.pdbx_strand_id
1 'polypeptide(L)'
;MQFLNPLYLIALAAAAIPIILHLLNLRKTRVIEFSTLSFLKELQRSKIRKLKLKQWLLLALRTLIIIFVVLAFTRPALQSGFGFLPGTAAKSSVVIVLDNSFSTLVSDEHGQLLKQAKKKAAELLDLMQGGDEAALILTTDPEAAREFTVALAAVRSDINDLEVSYAHGDYRAALTAASALLAESDNFNKEVYIITDRQRSQFVTDNLTPQELFDNSVRVFSLPLGSKAPANTALVETELRNAIFENGKPVDLAATVRNLGETPLSGAIVSVFLGGERVAQKSIDVAAGGTQNVEFTVLPKSAGWIDGFVELEDDDLPEDNRRYFGFYIPETLNILLGPTGGKDASLLALALDPVAATSGSPAAQADNMEETNILPGSFTVDMADRGSLLSANLSRYNVVVLLGAQSLSDAFTQRLVSWVREGGSLLLFPDANGNVEEWSTQFLPQFGFPPAAGSTGALDNTSSFVTFGDIDFDHPLFVNMFDT
;
A
#
# COMPACT_ATOMS: atom_id res chain seq x y z
N MET A 1 10.18 46.78 12.56
CA MET A 1 8.76 47.22 12.51
C MET A 1 8.44 47.59 11.07
N GLN A 2 7.51 46.86 10.45
CA GLN A 2 7.05 47.14 9.10
C GLN A 2 5.69 47.86 9.22
N PHE A 3 5.54 49.01 8.58
CA PHE A 3 4.25 49.71 8.50
C PHE A 3 3.57 49.28 7.21
N LEU A 4 2.32 48.83 7.30
CA LEU A 4 1.54 48.41 6.13
C LEU A 4 1.29 49.59 5.18
N ASN A 5 1.16 50.81 5.72
CA ASN A 5 0.95 52.02 4.93
C ASN A 5 1.88 53.16 5.40
N PRO A 6 3.15 53.18 4.96
CA PRO A 6 4.15 54.14 5.45
C PRO A 6 3.86 55.59 5.05
N LEU A 7 3.07 55.83 3.99
CA LEU A 7 2.72 57.18 3.53
C LEU A 7 1.96 58.01 4.57
N TYR A 8 1.17 57.37 5.44
CA TYR A 8 0.44 58.08 6.50
C TYR A 8 1.36 58.61 7.63
N LEU A 9 2.63 58.21 7.71
CA LEU A 9 3.60 58.80 8.65
C LEU A 9 3.84 60.29 8.38
N ILE A 10 3.66 60.75 7.14
CA ILE A 10 3.77 62.18 6.81
C ILE A 10 2.68 62.98 7.54
N ALA A 11 1.51 62.37 7.81
CA ALA A 11 0.44 62.99 8.59
C ALA A 11 0.81 63.23 10.07
N LEU A 12 1.90 62.64 10.57
CA LEU A 12 2.44 62.94 11.91
C LEU A 12 2.83 64.43 12.04
N ALA A 13 3.16 65.11 10.93
CA ALA A 13 3.40 66.55 10.91
C ALA A 13 2.17 67.35 11.42
N ALA A 14 0.95 66.81 11.29
CA ALA A 14 -0.25 67.45 11.83
C ALA A 14 -0.28 67.48 13.37
N ALA A 15 0.46 66.61 14.06
CA ALA A 15 0.61 66.65 15.52
C ALA A 15 1.39 67.89 15.99
N ALA A 16 2.11 68.58 15.11
CA ALA A 16 2.75 69.86 15.41
C ALA A 16 1.75 71.03 15.44
N ILE A 17 0.57 70.91 14.82
CA ILE A 17 -0.43 71.99 14.72
C ILE A 17 -0.88 72.50 16.11
N PRO A 18 -1.28 71.64 17.07
CA PRO A 18 -1.67 72.11 18.40
C PRO A 18 -0.51 72.76 19.16
N ILE A 19 0.72 72.29 18.96
CA ILE A 19 1.94 72.81 19.60
C ILE A 19 2.23 74.21 19.06
N ILE A 20 2.22 74.39 17.75
CA ILE A 20 2.44 75.67 17.08
C ILE A 20 1.34 76.66 17.46
N LEU A 21 0.06 76.25 17.43
CA LEU A 21 -1.04 77.11 17.86
C LEU A 21 -0.96 77.46 19.35
N HIS A 22 -0.47 76.57 20.21
CA HIS A 22 -0.25 76.88 21.62
C HIS A 22 0.85 77.92 21.80
N LEU A 23 1.95 77.81 21.05
CA LEU A 23 3.07 78.75 21.09
C LEU A 23 2.70 80.12 20.53
N LEU A 24 1.88 80.16 19.47
CA LEU A 24 1.42 81.40 18.82
C LEU A 24 0.29 82.10 19.59
N ASN A 25 -0.44 81.38 20.46
CA ASN A 25 -1.50 81.96 21.29
C ASN A 25 -0.95 82.58 22.59
N LEU A 26 0.13 83.34 22.45
CA LEU A 26 0.62 84.28 23.46
C LEU A 26 -0.38 85.45 23.52
N ARG A 27 -1.41 85.30 24.37
CA ARG A 27 -2.48 86.28 24.53
C ARG A 27 -1.92 87.69 24.80
N LYS A 28 -2.34 88.67 23.98
CA LYS A 28 -2.32 90.09 24.37
C LYS A 28 -3.22 90.24 25.60
N THR A 29 -2.64 90.52 26.75
CA THR A 29 -3.39 90.87 27.97
C THR A 29 -4.13 92.17 27.71
N ARG A 30 -5.47 92.13 27.71
CA ARG A 30 -6.27 93.36 27.78
C ARG A 30 -6.07 93.95 29.17
N VAL A 31 -5.48 95.13 29.22
CA VAL A 31 -5.36 95.94 30.44
C VAL A 31 -6.75 96.53 30.70
N ILE A 32 -7.29 96.29 31.88
CA ILE A 32 -8.53 96.89 32.37
C ILE A 32 -8.14 97.65 33.63
N GLU A 33 -8.44 98.93 33.71
CA GLU A 33 -8.12 99.74 34.87
C GLU A 33 -9.09 99.42 36.01
N PHE A 34 -8.53 99.08 37.17
CA PHE A 34 -9.26 98.74 38.39
C PHE A 34 -8.68 99.51 39.57
N SER A 35 -9.55 100.05 40.43
CA SER A 35 -9.21 101.11 41.40
C SER A 35 -8.49 100.63 42.68
N THR A 36 -8.24 99.33 42.91
CA THR A 36 -7.55 98.90 44.15
C THR A 36 -6.80 97.56 44.05
N LEU A 37 -5.47 97.60 43.91
CA LEU A 37 -4.63 96.41 43.64
C LEU A 37 -4.21 95.60 44.89
N SER A 38 -4.59 96.02 46.10
CA SER A 38 -4.09 95.41 47.35
C SER A 38 -4.68 94.02 47.64
N PHE A 39 -5.92 93.74 47.23
CA PHE A 39 -6.61 92.47 47.53
C PHE A 39 -6.35 91.36 46.49
N LEU A 40 -5.80 91.68 45.31
CA LEU A 40 -5.65 90.72 44.20
C LEU A 40 -4.33 89.93 44.23
N LYS A 41 -3.31 90.45 44.92
CA LYS A 41 -1.98 89.82 45.01
C LYS A 41 -1.96 88.53 45.83
N GLU A 42 -2.84 88.41 46.84
CA GLU A 42 -2.95 87.24 47.72
C GLU A 42 -3.56 86.01 46.99
N LEU A 43 -4.42 86.23 46.00
CA LEU A 43 -5.14 85.17 45.25
C LEU A 43 -4.39 84.64 44.01
N GLN A 44 -3.30 85.29 43.57
CA GLN A 44 -2.64 84.97 42.30
C GLN A 44 -1.68 83.78 42.36
N ARG A 45 -1.09 83.43 43.52
CA ARG A 45 -0.02 82.42 43.55
C ARG A 45 -0.50 80.96 43.41
N SER A 46 -1.72 80.64 43.82
CA SER A 46 -2.22 79.25 43.86
C SER A 46 -3.05 78.83 42.64
N LYS A 47 -3.87 79.73 42.05
CA LYS A 47 -4.68 79.40 40.86
C LYS A 47 -3.87 79.33 39.56
N ILE A 48 -2.78 80.09 39.42
CA ILE A 48 -1.99 80.15 38.17
C ILE A 48 -1.24 78.83 37.90
N ARG A 49 -0.70 78.15 38.93
CA ARG A 49 -0.01 76.85 38.76
C ARG A 49 -0.96 75.75 38.28
N LYS A 50 -2.16 75.63 38.87
CA LYS A 50 -3.17 74.64 38.45
C LYS A 50 -3.67 74.89 37.03
N LEU A 51 -3.82 76.16 36.62
CA LEU A 51 -4.20 76.51 35.26
C LEU A 51 -3.10 76.17 34.25
N LYS A 52 -1.82 76.44 34.57
CA LYS A 52 -0.69 76.07 33.70
C LYS A 52 -0.55 74.54 33.56
N LEU A 53 -0.66 73.78 34.65
CA LEU A 53 -0.58 72.32 34.59
C LEU A 53 -1.72 71.71 33.75
N LYS A 54 -2.95 72.21 33.95
CA LYS A 54 -4.10 71.79 33.14
C LYS A 54 -3.89 72.13 31.66
N GLN A 55 -3.31 73.29 31.34
CA GLN A 55 -3.02 73.67 29.94
C GLN A 55 -1.98 72.77 29.28
N TRP A 56 -0.89 72.44 29.98
CA TRP A 56 0.13 71.51 29.48
C TRP A 56 -0.42 70.10 29.31
N LEU A 57 -1.22 69.61 30.25
CA LEU A 57 -1.88 68.30 30.15
C LEU A 57 -2.88 68.25 29.00
N LEU A 58 -3.65 69.32 28.79
CA LEU A 58 -4.65 69.41 27.72
C LEU A 58 -3.98 69.54 26.34
N LEU A 59 -2.81 70.19 26.27
CA LEU A 59 -1.97 70.21 25.07
C LEU A 59 -1.39 68.81 24.77
N ALA A 60 -0.84 68.14 25.79
CA ALA A 60 -0.34 66.78 25.66
C ALA A 60 -1.44 65.85 25.16
N LEU A 61 -2.62 65.86 25.77
CA LEU A 61 -3.74 65.01 25.33
C LEU A 61 -4.16 65.30 23.88
N ARG A 62 -4.24 66.57 23.46
CA ARG A 62 -4.59 66.92 22.06
C ARG A 62 -3.58 66.42 21.05
N THR A 63 -2.29 66.51 21.36
CA THR A 63 -1.23 66.00 20.48
C THR A 63 -1.22 64.48 20.44
N LEU A 64 -1.42 63.83 21.59
CA LEU A 64 -1.43 62.37 21.74
C LEU A 64 -2.61 61.72 20.99
N ILE A 65 -3.80 62.36 21.00
CA ILE A 65 -4.95 61.91 20.20
C ILE A 65 -4.62 61.88 18.71
N ILE A 66 -3.98 62.94 18.19
CA ILE A 66 -3.60 63.00 16.76
C ILE A 66 -2.56 61.92 16.44
N ILE A 67 -1.56 61.72 17.32
CA ILE A 67 -0.56 60.66 17.17
C ILE A 67 -1.22 59.28 17.13
N PHE A 68 -2.16 59.00 18.03
CA PHE A 68 -2.88 57.73 18.06
C PHE A 68 -3.78 57.51 16.85
N VAL A 69 -4.43 58.55 16.34
CA VAL A 69 -5.20 58.45 15.08
C VAL A 69 -4.26 58.11 13.92
N VAL A 70 -3.12 58.79 13.81
CA VAL A 70 -2.12 58.49 12.76
C VAL A 70 -1.61 57.05 12.91
N LEU A 71 -1.29 56.60 14.12
CA LEU A 71 -0.85 55.22 14.39
C LEU A 71 -1.93 54.17 14.08
N ALA A 72 -3.21 54.48 14.32
CA ALA A 72 -4.31 53.60 13.94
C ALA A 72 -4.41 53.41 12.41
N PHE A 73 -4.13 54.47 11.64
CA PHE A 73 -4.11 54.43 10.18
C PHE A 73 -2.83 53.83 9.59
N THR A 74 -1.67 54.00 10.24
CA THR A 74 -0.42 53.38 9.77
C THR A 74 -0.37 51.88 10.05
N ARG A 75 -1.26 51.36 10.93
CA ARG A 75 -1.36 49.95 11.34
C ARG A 75 0.03 49.34 11.52
N PRO A 76 0.78 49.73 12.58
CA PRO A 76 2.08 49.13 12.85
C PRO A 76 1.91 47.62 13.01
N ALA A 77 2.52 46.85 12.11
CA ALA A 77 2.56 45.41 12.25
C ALA A 77 3.58 45.10 13.35
N LEU A 78 3.06 44.80 14.55
CA LEU A 78 3.84 44.18 15.60
C LEU A 78 4.06 42.73 15.17
N GLN A 79 5.25 42.43 14.64
CA GLN A 79 5.72 41.05 14.59
C GLN A 79 5.66 40.51 16.02
N SER A 80 4.95 39.40 16.20
CA SER A 80 4.64 38.76 17.48
C SER A 80 5.78 38.85 18.49
N GLY A 81 5.52 39.50 19.63
CA GLY A 81 6.47 39.65 20.74
C GLY A 81 6.44 41.04 21.32
N PHE A 82 5.56 41.28 22.29
CA PHE A 82 5.65 42.47 23.15
C PHE A 82 6.78 42.23 24.18
N GLY A 83 8.03 42.25 23.71
CA GLY A 83 9.24 42.09 24.51
C GLY A 83 10.19 43.24 24.24
N PHE A 84 10.34 44.13 25.22
CA PHE A 84 11.22 45.32 25.15
C PHE A 84 12.73 44.99 25.30
N LEU A 85 13.17 43.74 25.08
CA LEU A 85 14.58 43.36 25.08
C LEU A 85 15.05 42.95 23.68
N PRO A 86 15.96 43.69 23.04
CA PRO A 86 16.62 43.24 21.82
C PRO A 86 17.69 42.20 22.20
N GLY A 87 17.47 40.91 21.90
CA GLY A 87 18.55 39.91 22.05
C GLY A 87 18.19 38.44 22.25
N THR A 88 16.93 38.05 22.42
CA THR A 88 16.56 36.62 22.53
C THR A 88 15.48 36.30 21.53
N ALA A 89 15.85 35.74 20.37
CA ALA A 89 14.88 34.97 19.60
C ALA A 89 14.31 33.90 20.55
N ALA A 90 12.98 33.88 20.72
CA ALA A 90 12.35 32.88 21.56
C ALA A 90 12.58 31.51 20.90
N LYS A 91 13.15 30.58 21.66
CA LYS A 91 13.41 29.21 21.23
C LYS A 91 12.14 28.54 20.76
N SER A 92 12.28 27.62 19.80
CA SER A 92 11.18 26.91 19.17
C SER A 92 11.32 25.40 19.31
N SER A 93 10.18 24.74 19.54
CA SER A 93 10.05 23.28 19.45
C SER A 93 9.31 22.94 18.17
N VAL A 94 9.97 22.19 17.30
CA VAL A 94 9.51 21.92 15.94
C VAL A 94 9.29 20.41 15.77
N VAL A 95 8.07 20.00 15.48
CA VAL A 95 7.78 18.62 15.07
C VAL A 95 7.69 18.55 13.56
N ILE A 96 8.53 17.73 12.95
CA ILE A 96 8.49 17.42 11.52
C ILE A 96 7.71 16.12 11.36
N VAL A 97 6.48 16.20 10.85
CA VAL A 97 5.68 15.05 10.43
C VAL A 97 5.99 14.80 8.95
N LEU A 98 6.63 13.68 8.66
CA LEU A 98 7.11 13.36 7.31
C LEU A 98 6.39 12.13 6.80
N ASP A 99 5.73 12.25 5.65
CA ASP A 99 5.11 11.12 4.98
C ASP A 99 6.16 10.25 4.29
N ASN A 100 6.24 8.98 4.68
CA ASN A 100 7.12 7.98 4.09
C ASN A 100 6.36 6.78 3.52
N SER A 101 5.06 6.93 3.25
CA SER A 101 4.24 5.87 2.70
C SER A 101 4.56 5.55 1.23
N PHE A 102 4.01 4.44 0.72
CA PHE A 102 4.19 3.96 -0.65
C PHE A 102 3.95 5.04 -1.73
N SER A 103 2.98 5.94 -1.56
CA SER A 103 2.68 6.97 -2.57
C SER A 103 3.81 7.99 -2.77
N THR A 104 4.75 8.06 -1.82
CA THR A 104 5.92 8.94 -1.92
C THR A 104 7.01 8.41 -2.87
N LEU A 105 6.84 7.19 -3.41
CA LEU A 105 7.68 6.65 -4.48
C LEU A 105 7.41 7.31 -5.84
N VAL A 106 6.26 7.97 -5.99
CA VAL A 106 5.90 8.73 -7.19
C VAL A 106 7.03 9.68 -7.58
N SER A 107 7.30 9.77 -8.88
CA SER A 107 8.29 10.68 -9.44
C SER A 107 7.65 11.77 -10.29
N ASP A 108 8.07 13.02 -10.09
CA ASP A 108 7.69 14.16 -10.93
C ASP A 108 8.93 14.80 -11.59
N GLU A 109 8.79 15.96 -12.22
CA GLU A 109 9.92 16.67 -12.86
C GLU A 109 11.05 17.10 -11.90
N HIS A 110 10.81 17.09 -10.58
CA HIS A 110 11.79 17.39 -9.53
C HIS A 110 12.33 16.10 -8.86
N GLY A 111 11.97 14.93 -9.38
CA GLY A 111 12.36 13.62 -8.87
C GLY A 111 11.36 13.04 -7.85
N GLN A 112 11.73 11.94 -7.23
CA GLN A 112 10.87 11.19 -6.31
C GLN A 112 10.40 12.02 -5.10
N LEU A 113 9.12 11.93 -4.76
CA LEU A 113 8.50 12.74 -3.70
C LEU A 113 9.18 12.55 -2.34
N LEU A 114 9.58 11.33 -1.97
CA LEU A 114 10.31 11.09 -0.72
C LEU A 114 11.64 11.85 -0.68
N LYS A 115 12.38 11.93 -1.79
CA LYS A 115 13.63 12.70 -1.87
C LYS A 115 13.36 14.20 -1.72
N GLN A 116 12.27 14.69 -2.30
CA GLN A 116 11.82 16.07 -2.10
C GLN A 116 11.44 16.34 -0.63
N ALA A 117 10.76 15.38 0.02
CA ALA A 117 10.38 15.45 1.42
C ALA A 117 11.61 15.57 2.34
N LYS A 118 12.59 14.69 2.14
CA LYS A 118 13.88 14.72 2.85
C LYS A 118 14.59 16.06 2.68
N LYS A 119 14.65 16.57 1.44
CA LYS A 119 15.26 17.86 1.14
C LYS A 119 14.56 19.01 1.87
N LYS A 120 13.23 19.08 1.82
CA LYS A 120 12.45 20.11 2.53
C LYS A 120 12.63 20.01 4.04
N ALA A 121 12.64 18.81 4.61
CA ALA A 121 12.88 18.60 6.04
C ALA A 121 14.30 19.07 6.44
N ALA A 122 15.30 18.77 5.61
CA ALA A 122 16.67 19.25 5.80
C ALA A 122 16.78 20.79 5.72
N GLU A 123 16.08 21.42 4.77
CA GLU A 123 15.99 22.88 4.64
C GLU A 123 15.31 23.52 5.87
N LEU A 124 14.29 22.87 6.46
CA LEU A 124 13.68 23.34 7.72
C LEU A 124 14.69 23.32 8.87
N LEU A 125 15.46 22.23 9.01
CA LEU A 125 16.50 22.13 10.03
C LEU A 125 17.60 23.18 9.84
N ASP A 126 17.90 23.61 8.61
CA ASP A 126 18.90 24.66 8.33
C ASP A 126 18.44 26.07 8.73
N LEU A 127 17.13 26.29 8.90
CA LEU A 127 16.56 27.56 9.36
C LEU A 127 16.55 27.69 10.89
N MET A 128 16.74 26.59 11.61
CA MET A 128 16.71 26.56 13.08
C MET A 128 17.96 27.19 13.69
N GLN A 129 17.81 27.80 14.86
CA GLN A 129 18.87 28.51 15.57
C GLN A 129 19.33 27.74 16.81
N GLY A 130 20.43 28.19 17.40
CA GLY A 130 20.98 27.59 18.61
C GLY A 130 19.97 27.60 19.77
N GLY A 131 19.60 26.40 20.24
CA GLY A 131 18.65 26.21 21.33
C GLY A 131 17.23 25.91 20.90
N ASP A 132 16.94 25.90 19.59
CA ASP A 132 15.74 25.25 19.05
C ASP A 132 15.90 23.73 19.13
N GLU A 133 14.77 23.03 19.24
CA GLU A 133 14.72 21.58 19.31
C GLU A 133 13.76 21.02 18.26
N ALA A 134 14.10 19.86 17.71
CA ALA A 134 13.32 19.19 16.69
C ALA A 134 13.02 17.75 17.07
N ALA A 135 11.91 17.23 16.55
CA ALA A 135 11.58 15.81 16.56
C ALA A 135 11.00 15.41 15.18
N LEU A 136 11.30 14.18 14.75
CA LEU A 136 10.79 13.60 13.51
C LEU A 136 9.74 12.54 13.84
N ILE A 137 8.55 12.66 13.25
CA ILE A 137 7.48 11.66 13.32
C ILE A 137 7.15 11.20 11.89
N LEU A 138 7.02 9.90 11.71
CA LEU A 138 6.66 9.30 10.42
C LEU A 138 5.18 8.99 10.39
N THR A 139 4.53 9.17 9.23
CA THR A 139 3.10 8.84 9.07
C THR A 139 2.82 7.35 9.18
N THR A 140 3.78 6.50 8.79
CA THR A 140 3.62 5.04 8.82
C THR A 140 4.08 4.38 10.13
N ASP A 141 4.73 5.15 11.00
CA ASP A 141 5.19 4.70 12.33
C ASP A 141 5.00 5.81 13.39
N PRO A 142 3.75 6.20 13.67
CA PRO A 142 3.43 7.30 14.57
C PRO A 142 3.61 6.94 16.06
N GLU A 143 3.67 5.66 16.41
CA GLU A 143 3.80 5.18 17.79
C GLU A 143 5.25 5.02 18.25
N ALA A 144 6.22 5.13 17.34
CA ALA A 144 7.64 5.13 17.71
C ALA A 144 7.91 6.20 18.78
N ALA A 145 8.63 5.82 19.83
CA ALA A 145 9.05 6.77 20.85
C ALA A 145 9.98 7.82 20.22
N ARG A 146 9.56 9.09 20.26
CA ARG A 146 10.32 10.24 19.76
C ARG A 146 10.45 11.27 20.87
N GLU A 147 11.61 11.89 20.93
CA GLU A 147 11.91 12.95 21.90
C GLU A 147 12.41 14.19 21.16
N PHE A 148 12.17 15.37 21.73
CA PHE A 148 12.81 16.58 21.24
C PHE A 148 14.32 16.52 21.47
N THR A 149 15.06 16.97 20.47
CA THR A 149 16.51 17.10 20.59
C THR A 149 17.00 18.40 20.01
N VAL A 150 17.95 19.02 20.71
CA VAL A 150 18.75 20.15 20.19
C VAL A 150 19.87 19.67 19.26
N ALA A 151 20.15 18.36 19.22
CA ALA A 151 21.13 17.77 18.33
C ALA A 151 20.54 17.56 16.92
N LEU A 152 20.30 18.67 16.21
CA LEU A 152 19.65 18.66 14.88
C LEU A 152 20.39 17.80 13.84
N ALA A 153 21.69 17.56 14.04
CA ALA A 153 22.47 16.64 13.20
C ALA A 153 21.98 15.19 13.30
N ALA A 154 21.49 14.74 14.47
CA ALA A 154 20.91 13.41 14.63
C ALA A 154 19.60 13.28 13.85
N VAL A 155 18.70 14.26 14.00
CA VAL A 155 17.44 14.33 13.23
C VAL A 155 17.71 14.36 11.73
N ARG A 156 18.75 15.09 11.29
CA ARG A 156 19.18 15.10 9.88
C ARG A 156 19.66 13.72 9.41
N SER A 157 20.37 12.96 10.24
CA SER A 157 20.75 11.58 9.92
C SER A 157 19.51 10.72 9.74
N ASP A 158 18.56 10.78 10.68
CA ASP A 158 17.32 10.01 10.62
C ASP A 158 16.53 10.30 9.33
N ILE A 159 16.47 11.58 8.92
CA ILE A 159 15.83 11.99 7.65
C ILE A 159 16.59 11.41 6.45
N ASN A 160 17.92 11.42 6.46
CA ASN A 160 18.72 10.92 5.34
C ASN A 160 18.59 9.40 5.20
N ASP A 161 18.58 8.68 6.32
CA ASP A 161 18.54 7.21 6.38
C ASP A 161 17.12 6.65 6.21
N LEU A 162 16.10 7.51 6.20
CA LEU A 162 14.70 7.11 6.06
C LEU A 162 14.43 6.35 4.76
N GLU A 163 13.78 5.20 4.84
CA GLU A 163 13.30 4.46 3.68
C GLU A 163 11.77 4.60 3.51
N VAL A 164 11.29 4.28 2.30
CA VAL A 164 9.86 4.16 2.07
C VAL A 164 9.29 3.00 2.88
N SER A 165 8.09 3.19 3.40
CA SER A 165 7.28 2.16 4.02
C SER A 165 6.10 1.79 3.13
N TYR A 166 5.85 0.49 3.00
CA TYR A 166 4.67 -0.05 2.31
C TYR A 166 3.43 -0.07 3.21
N ALA A 167 3.54 0.41 4.45
CA ALA A 167 2.40 0.54 5.35
C ALA A 167 1.54 1.77 4.99
N HIS A 168 0.28 1.73 5.42
CA HIS A 168 -0.61 2.86 5.32
C HIS A 168 -0.15 4.00 6.24
N GLY A 169 -0.10 5.23 5.72
CA GLY A 169 0.20 6.41 6.53
C GLY A 169 -1.02 6.89 7.30
N ASP A 170 -0.90 7.12 8.60
CA ASP A 170 -1.95 7.64 9.48
C ASP A 170 -1.58 9.04 9.99
N TYR A 171 -2.12 10.08 9.34
CA TYR A 171 -1.92 11.45 9.78
C TYR A 171 -2.56 11.76 11.14
N ARG A 172 -3.66 11.10 11.49
CA ARG A 172 -4.33 11.37 12.77
C ARG A 172 -3.45 10.89 13.92
N ALA A 173 -2.95 9.66 13.83
CA ALA A 173 -2.04 9.12 14.83
C ALA A 173 -0.76 9.95 14.90
N ALA A 174 -0.15 10.30 13.75
CA ALA A 174 1.06 11.12 13.72
C ALA A 174 0.86 12.52 14.33
N LEU A 175 -0.27 13.18 14.06
CA LEU A 175 -0.59 14.49 14.64
C LEU A 175 -0.96 14.40 16.12
N THR A 176 -1.54 13.29 16.57
CA THR A 176 -1.80 13.03 18.00
C THR A 176 -0.50 12.81 18.76
N ALA A 177 0.45 12.07 18.17
CA ALA A 177 1.79 11.94 18.73
C ALA A 177 2.52 13.29 18.76
N ALA A 178 2.41 14.10 17.69
CA ALA A 178 2.97 15.44 17.64
C ALA A 178 2.40 16.36 18.73
N SER A 179 1.10 16.30 18.99
CA SER A 179 0.47 17.12 20.03
C SER A 179 0.88 16.70 21.44
N ALA A 180 0.96 15.39 21.70
CA ALA A 180 1.46 14.85 22.96
C ALA A 180 2.90 15.30 23.22
N LEU A 181 3.77 15.19 22.21
CA LEU A 181 5.17 15.61 22.32
C LEU A 181 5.31 17.12 22.55
N LEU A 182 4.53 17.94 21.84
CA LEU A 182 4.54 19.41 22.04
C LEU A 182 3.98 19.85 23.39
N ALA A 183 3.12 19.05 24.03
CA ALA A 183 2.63 19.34 25.38
C ALA A 183 3.76 19.27 26.43
N GLU A 184 4.79 18.46 26.19
CA GLU A 184 5.95 18.29 27.07
C GLU A 184 7.02 19.38 26.89
N SER A 185 6.95 20.17 25.83
CA SER A 185 7.91 21.24 25.55
C SER A 185 7.69 22.50 26.40
N ASP A 186 8.79 23.03 26.93
CA ASP A 186 8.85 24.29 27.69
C ASP A 186 9.01 25.55 26.81
N ASN A 187 9.24 25.39 25.50
CA ASN A 187 9.47 26.53 24.60
C ASN A 187 8.17 27.25 24.24
N PHE A 188 8.27 28.57 24.06
CA PHE A 188 7.11 29.42 23.75
C PHE A 188 6.63 29.26 22.30
N ASN A 189 7.55 29.06 21.36
CA ASN A 189 7.21 28.81 19.96
C ASN A 189 7.06 27.31 19.73
N LYS A 190 5.87 26.88 19.34
CA LYS A 190 5.56 25.47 19.05
C LYS A 190 5.06 25.35 17.63
N GLU A 191 5.69 24.51 16.83
CA GLU A 191 5.41 24.39 15.41
C GLU A 191 5.34 22.93 14.95
N VAL A 192 4.41 22.64 14.05
CA VAL A 192 4.28 21.34 13.38
C VAL A 192 4.38 21.58 11.89
N TYR A 193 5.32 20.91 11.23
CA TYR A 193 5.45 20.90 9.77
C TYR A 193 5.05 19.53 9.23
N ILE A 194 4.00 19.49 8.41
CA ILE A 194 3.50 18.28 7.77
C ILE A 194 3.97 18.26 6.32
N ILE A 195 4.89 17.36 5.99
CA ILE A 195 5.43 17.19 4.64
C ILE A 195 4.74 15.98 4.00
N THR A 196 3.92 16.21 2.97
CA THR A 196 2.93 15.24 2.49
C THR A 196 2.62 15.42 1.01
N ASP A 197 2.33 14.34 0.29
CA ASP A 197 1.78 14.35 -1.07
C ASP A 197 0.24 14.53 -1.12
N ARG A 198 -0.39 14.62 0.07
CA ARG A 198 -1.83 14.85 0.29
C ARG A 198 -2.74 13.74 -0.25
N GLN A 199 -2.34 12.46 -0.14
CA GLN A 199 -3.26 11.38 -0.46
C GLN A 199 -4.50 11.40 0.43
N ARG A 200 -5.68 11.48 -0.21
CA ARG A 200 -6.97 11.49 0.50
C ARG A 200 -7.14 10.27 1.41
N SER A 201 -6.63 9.11 1.00
CA SER A 201 -6.78 7.85 1.72
C SER A 201 -6.14 7.86 3.12
N GLN A 202 -5.10 8.65 3.34
CA GLN A 202 -4.38 8.76 4.61
C GLN A 202 -5.09 9.68 5.63
N PHE A 203 -6.10 10.44 5.19
CA PHE A 203 -6.92 11.26 6.07
C PHE A 203 -8.15 10.44 6.49
N VAL A 204 -8.08 9.80 7.65
CA VAL A 204 -9.20 9.03 8.21
C VAL A 204 -10.39 9.97 8.48
N THR A 205 -11.41 9.88 7.61
CA THR A 205 -12.72 10.56 7.74
C THR A 205 -13.69 9.78 8.63
N ASP A 206 -13.24 9.27 9.77
CA ASP A 206 -14.20 8.82 10.78
C ASP A 206 -14.79 10.06 11.45
N ASN A 207 -16.11 10.23 11.28
CA ASN A 207 -16.96 11.31 11.80
C ASN A 207 -17.08 11.31 13.34
N LEU A 208 -16.12 10.75 14.05
CA LEU A 208 -16.08 10.74 15.50
C LEU A 208 -15.51 12.08 15.95
N THR A 209 -16.40 13.01 16.29
CA THR A 209 -16.18 14.29 17.01
C THR A 209 -14.86 15.02 16.73
N PRO A 210 -14.87 16.21 16.13
CA PRO A 210 -13.67 17.03 15.95
C PRO A 210 -12.92 17.18 17.28
N GLN A 211 -11.78 16.51 17.41
CA GLN A 211 -10.89 16.68 18.54
C GLN A 211 -9.91 17.80 18.18
N GLU A 212 -9.89 18.86 18.96
CA GLU A 212 -8.84 19.88 18.84
C GLU A 212 -7.53 19.23 19.28
N LEU A 213 -6.70 18.83 18.31
CA LEU A 213 -5.41 18.20 18.58
C LEU A 213 -4.39 19.20 19.13
N PHE A 214 -4.48 20.45 18.71
CA PHE A 214 -3.54 21.52 19.05
C PHE A 214 -4.30 22.73 19.61
N ASP A 215 -3.73 23.38 20.63
CA ASP A 215 -4.23 24.66 21.10
C ASP A 215 -3.76 25.82 20.19
N ASN A 216 -4.23 27.04 20.46
CA ASN A 216 -3.87 28.23 19.68
C ASN A 216 -2.40 28.66 19.82
N SER A 217 -1.60 28.03 20.67
CA SER A 217 -0.17 28.34 20.82
C SER A 217 0.69 27.60 19.80
N VAL A 218 0.17 26.51 19.21
CA VAL A 218 0.87 25.71 18.21
C VAL A 218 0.52 26.21 16.80
N ARG A 219 1.55 26.46 15.98
CA ARG A 219 1.38 26.76 14.55
C ARG A 219 1.55 25.49 13.73
N VAL A 220 0.56 25.15 12.90
CA VAL A 220 0.61 23.98 12.02
C VAL A 220 0.78 24.45 10.57
N PHE A 221 1.80 23.92 9.89
CA PHE A 221 2.13 24.21 8.50
C PHE A 221 2.05 22.94 7.67
N SER A 222 1.30 22.98 6.57
CA SER A 222 1.30 21.91 5.56
C SER A 222 2.22 22.29 4.40
N LEU A 223 3.15 21.41 4.09
CA LEU A 223 4.11 21.51 2.99
C LEU A 223 3.76 20.43 1.95
N PRO A 224 2.92 20.76 0.95
CA PRO A 224 2.56 19.81 -0.09
C PRO A 224 3.76 19.43 -0.97
N LEU A 225 3.81 18.16 -1.34
CA LEU A 225 4.68 17.57 -2.34
C LEU A 225 3.90 17.33 -3.63
N GLY A 226 4.61 17.22 -4.75
CA GLY A 226 4.04 17.00 -6.07
C GLY A 226 3.51 18.28 -6.71
N SER A 227 3.83 18.45 -8.00
CA SER A 227 3.39 19.60 -8.81
C SER A 227 2.10 19.35 -9.59
N LYS A 228 1.79 18.08 -9.88
CA LYS A 228 0.67 17.63 -10.71
C LYS A 228 0.08 16.32 -10.19
N ALA A 229 -1.11 15.96 -10.65
CA ALA A 229 -1.65 14.61 -10.44
C ALA A 229 -0.76 13.59 -11.19
N PRO A 230 -0.30 12.52 -10.52
CA PRO A 230 0.56 11.53 -11.18
C PRO A 230 -0.23 10.72 -12.19
N ALA A 231 0.42 10.36 -13.29
CA ALA A 231 -0.05 9.28 -14.14
C ALA A 231 0.25 7.96 -13.41
N ASN A 232 -0.81 7.26 -12.99
CA ASN A 232 -0.70 5.94 -12.40
C ASN A 232 -1.68 5.00 -13.11
N THR A 233 -1.17 3.90 -13.64
CA THR A 233 -1.93 2.75 -14.07
C THR A 233 -1.30 1.51 -13.47
N ALA A 234 -2.03 0.77 -12.66
CA ALA A 234 -1.48 -0.35 -11.90
C ALA A 234 -1.96 -1.70 -12.43
N LEU A 235 -1.14 -2.75 -12.24
CA LEU A 235 -1.59 -4.13 -12.30
C LEU A 235 -2.22 -4.53 -10.96
N VAL A 236 -3.54 -4.71 -10.96
CA VAL A 236 -4.32 -4.97 -9.74
C VAL A 236 -4.43 -6.46 -9.46
N GLU A 237 -4.54 -7.28 -10.50
CA GLU A 237 -4.77 -8.72 -10.38
C GLU A 237 -4.08 -9.50 -11.51
N THR A 238 -3.71 -10.74 -11.21
CA THR A 238 -3.21 -11.71 -12.18
C THR A 238 -3.71 -13.09 -11.79
N GLU A 239 -4.36 -13.79 -12.72
CA GLU A 239 -5.02 -15.07 -12.50
C GLU A 239 -4.62 -16.07 -13.58
N LEU A 240 -4.31 -17.31 -13.18
CA LEU A 240 -4.14 -18.43 -14.10
C LEU A 240 -5.49 -19.11 -14.32
N ARG A 241 -5.89 -19.31 -15.57
CA ARG A 241 -7.20 -19.88 -15.90
C ARG A 241 -7.18 -21.40 -16.07
N ASN A 242 -6.02 -21.99 -16.28
CA ASN A 242 -5.87 -23.44 -16.37
C ASN A 242 -5.87 -24.06 -14.96
N ALA A 243 -6.63 -25.14 -14.78
CA ALA A 243 -6.53 -25.99 -13.59
C ALA A 243 -5.43 -27.05 -13.72
N ILE A 244 -5.15 -27.49 -14.96
CA ILE A 244 -4.17 -28.54 -15.28
C ILE A 244 -3.09 -27.94 -16.17
N PHE A 245 -1.83 -28.16 -15.79
CA PHE A 245 -0.66 -27.71 -16.51
C PHE A 245 0.11 -28.90 -17.06
N GLU A 246 0.40 -28.89 -18.35
CA GLU A 246 1.12 -29.97 -19.02
C GLU A 246 2.23 -29.39 -19.88
N ASN A 247 3.32 -30.16 -20.00
CA ASN A 247 4.45 -29.75 -20.81
C ASN A 247 4.04 -29.64 -22.29
N GLY A 248 4.40 -28.53 -22.95
CA GLY A 248 4.04 -28.28 -24.34
C GLY A 248 2.58 -27.90 -24.59
N LYS A 249 1.76 -27.71 -23.54
CA LYS A 249 0.41 -27.15 -23.67
C LYS A 249 0.38 -25.65 -23.31
N PRO A 250 -0.48 -24.86 -23.97
CA PRO A 250 -0.65 -23.46 -23.63
C PRO A 250 -1.22 -23.27 -22.23
N VAL A 251 -0.85 -22.15 -21.62
CA VAL A 251 -1.35 -21.65 -20.34
C VAL A 251 -1.99 -20.30 -20.56
N ASP A 252 -3.25 -20.18 -20.19
CA ASP A 252 -4.04 -18.96 -20.24
C ASP A 252 -3.95 -18.22 -18.91
N LEU A 253 -3.68 -16.93 -19.00
CA LEU A 253 -3.63 -16.03 -17.86
C LEU A 253 -4.42 -14.75 -18.15
N ALA A 254 -5.04 -14.20 -17.12
CA ALA A 254 -5.70 -12.90 -17.17
C ALA A 254 -4.99 -11.93 -16.25
N ALA A 255 -4.78 -10.71 -16.74
CA ALA A 255 -4.26 -9.60 -15.94
C ALA A 255 -5.27 -8.45 -15.95
N THR A 256 -5.49 -7.84 -14.79
CA THR A 256 -6.39 -6.69 -14.65
C THR A 256 -5.56 -5.43 -14.46
N VAL A 257 -5.70 -4.50 -15.41
CA VAL A 257 -5.04 -3.21 -15.42
C VAL A 257 -6.04 -2.14 -15.04
N ARG A 258 -5.69 -1.25 -14.10
CA ARG A 258 -6.54 -0.12 -13.68
C ARG A 258 -5.80 1.19 -13.81
N ASN A 259 -6.38 2.12 -14.57
CA ASN A 259 -5.89 3.49 -14.63
C ASN A 259 -6.42 4.27 -13.44
N LEU A 260 -5.51 4.68 -12.56
CA LEU A 260 -5.76 5.49 -11.36
C LEU A 260 -5.61 7.00 -11.63
N GLY A 261 -5.08 7.37 -12.79
CA GLY A 261 -4.91 8.74 -13.23
C GLY A 261 -6.17 9.38 -13.83
N GLU A 262 -6.07 10.69 -14.08
CA GLU A 262 -7.14 11.51 -14.67
C GLU A 262 -7.11 11.55 -16.21
N THR A 263 -6.05 11.01 -16.82
CA THR A 263 -5.87 10.99 -18.28
C THR A 263 -6.02 9.57 -18.83
N PRO A 264 -6.69 9.37 -19.98
CA PRO A 264 -6.74 8.06 -20.61
C PRO A 264 -5.34 7.59 -21.01
N LEU A 265 -5.07 6.31 -20.79
CA LEU A 265 -3.88 5.63 -21.24
C LEU A 265 -4.18 4.99 -22.60
N SER A 266 -3.37 5.27 -23.62
CA SER A 266 -3.58 4.73 -24.96
C SER A 266 -2.32 4.07 -25.50
N GLY A 267 -2.45 2.86 -26.01
CA GLY A 267 -1.39 2.10 -26.64
C GLY A 267 -0.36 1.49 -25.69
N ALA A 268 -0.58 1.51 -24.37
CA ALA A 268 0.37 0.99 -23.39
C ALA A 268 0.58 -0.51 -23.56
N ILE A 269 1.80 -0.98 -23.30
CA ILE A 269 2.15 -2.39 -23.47
C ILE A 269 2.11 -3.13 -22.14
N VAL A 270 1.38 -4.24 -22.11
CA VAL A 270 1.43 -5.24 -21.04
C VAL A 270 2.17 -6.46 -21.56
N SER A 271 3.21 -6.87 -20.85
CA SER A 271 4.08 -8.00 -21.19
C SER A 271 3.97 -9.12 -20.15
N VAL A 272 4.11 -10.35 -20.60
CA VAL A 272 4.21 -11.54 -19.72
C VAL A 272 5.59 -12.13 -19.84
N PHE A 273 6.19 -12.42 -18.69
CA PHE A 273 7.50 -13.05 -18.57
C PHE A 273 7.37 -14.40 -17.88
N LEU A 274 8.12 -15.40 -18.37
CA LEU A 274 8.31 -16.70 -17.72
C LEU A 274 9.82 -16.96 -17.61
N GLY A 275 10.32 -17.25 -16.41
CA GLY A 275 11.76 -17.47 -16.18
C GLY A 275 12.64 -16.31 -16.63
N GLY A 276 12.12 -15.07 -16.61
CA GLY A 276 12.80 -13.86 -17.08
C GLY A 276 12.75 -13.61 -18.60
N GLU A 277 12.22 -14.52 -19.41
CA GLU A 277 12.02 -14.29 -20.85
C GLU A 277 10.61 -13.74 -21.12
N ARG A 278 10.51 -12.69 -21.96
CA ARG A 278 9.22 -12.17 -22.42
C ARG A 278 8.59 -13.15 -23.41
N VAL A 279 7.47 -13.75 -23.03
CA VAL A 279 6.76 -14.77 -23.82
C VAL A 279 5.53 -14.25 -24.54
N ALA A 280 4.92 -13.16 -24.05
CA ALA A 280 3.79 -12.51 -24.70
C ALA A 280 3.76 -11.01 -24.40
N GLN A 281 3.09 -10.25 -25.26
CA GLN A 281 2.78 -8.84 -25.03
C GLN A 281 1.51 -8.43 -25.76
N LYS A 282 0.76 -7.48 -25.21
CA LYS A 282 -0.44 -6.88 -25.82
C LYS A 282 -0.46 -5.38 -25.55
N SER A 283 -1.01 -4.64 -26.51
CA SER A 283 -1.29 -3.21 -26.35
C SER A 283 -2.71 -3.02 -25.81
N ILE A 284 -2.90 -2.02 -24.95
CA ILE A 284 -4.16 -1.75 -24.24
C ILE A 284 -4.48 -0.25 -24.22
N ASP A 285 -5.77 0.04 -24.11
CA ASP A 285 -6.31 1.39 -24.01
C ASP A 285 -7.24 1.46 -22.79
N VAL A 286 -6.80 2.15 -21.74
CA VAL A 286 -7.54 2.25 -20.47
C VAL A 286 -8.01 3.68 -20.26
N ALA A 287 -9.33 3.88 -20.27
CA ALA A 287 -9.92 5.19 -19.94
C ALA A 287 -9.48 5.68 -18.55
N ALA A 288 -9.50 6.99 -18.32
CA ALA A 288 -9.21 7.57 -17.00
C ALA A 288 -10.14 6.98 -15.93
N GLY A 289 -9.58 6.53 -14.80
CA GLY A 289 -10.34 5.81 -13.76
C GLY A 289 -10.88 4.44 -14.19
N GLY A 290 -10.56 3.98 -15.41
CA GLY A 290 -11.08 2.77 -16.02
C GLY A 290 -10.32 1.51 -15.61
N THR A 291 -10.89 0.36 -15.93
CA THR A 291 -10.29 -0.97 -15.70
C THR A 291 -10.42 -1.78 -16.98
N GLN A 292 -9.36 -2.53 -17.32
CA GLN A 292 -9.32 -3.41 -18.49
C GLN A 292 -8.71 -4.76 -18.11
N ASN A 293 -9.38 -5.84 -18.53
CA ASN A 293 -8.83 -7.19 -18.43
C ASN A 293 -8.10 -7.55 -19.73
N VAL A 294 -6.93 -8.14 -19.58
CA VAL A 294 -6.04 -8.52 -20.67
C VAL A 294 -5.74 -10.00 -20.53
N GLU A 295 -6.16 -10.78 -21.51
CA GLU A 295 -5.93 -12.22 -21.53
C GLU A 295 -4.68 -12.54 -22.35
N PHE A 296 -3.87 -13.48 -21.90
CA PHE A 296 -2.72 -13.99 -22.65
C PHE A 296 -2.74 -15.51 -22.66
N THR A 297 -2.26 -16.07 -23.77
CA THR A 297 -1.98 -17.50 -23.90
C THR A 297 -0.48 -17.62 -24.10
N VAL A 298 0.19 -18.29 -23.17
CA VAL A 298 1.65 -18.48 -23.16
C VAL A 298 1.99 -19.96 -23.27
N LEU A 299 3.12 -20.29 -23.89
CA LEU A 299 3.56 -21.68 -24.04
C LEU A 299 4.84 -21.89 -23.21
N PRO A 300 4.77 -22.57 -22.06
CA PRO A 300 5.95 -22.91 -21.26
C PRO A 300 6.89 -23.83 -22.06
N LYS A 301 8.20 -23.61 -21.92
CA LYS A 301 9.23 -24.38 -22.65
C LYS A 301 9.83 -25.53 -21.85
N SER A 302 9.59 -25.56 -20.54
CA SER A 302 10.16 -26.54 -19.62
C SER A 302 9.11 -26.98 -18.61
N ALA A 303 9.30 -28.18 -18.08
CA ALA A 303 8.58 -28.65 -16.92
C ALA A 303 9.23 -28.11 -15.62
N GLY A 304 8.62 -28.44 -14.48
CA GLY A 304 9.02 -27.99 -13.15
C GLY A 304 8.24 -26.77 -12.66
N TRP A 305 8.78 -26.10 -11.64
CA TRP A 305 8.26 -24.82 -11.19
C TRP A 305 8.60 -23.74 -12.21
N ILE A 306 7.57 -23.04 -12.68
CA ILE A 306 7.70 -21.90 -13.57
C ILE A 306 7.31 -20.66 -12.79
N ASP A 307 8.28 -19.78 -12.56
CA ASP A 307 8.05 -18.42 -12.10
C ASP A 307 7.72 -17.51 -13.29
N GLY A 308 6.78 -16.59 -13.07
CA GLY A 308 6.39 -15.61 -14.07
C GLY A 308 5.93 -14.31 -13.46
N PHE A 309 5.88 -13.28 -14.29
CA PHE A 309 5.25 -12.01 -13.91
C PHE A 309 4.64 -11.33 -15.12
N VAL A 310 3.59 -10.55 -14.85
CA VAL A 310 3.02 -9.60 -15.79
C VAL A 310 3.60 -8.23 -15.46
N GLU A 311 3.96 -7.47 -16.48
CA GLU A 311 4.56 -6.15 -16.37
C GLU A 311 3.87 -5.16 -17.32
N LEU A 312 3.53 -3.98 -16.81
CA LEU A 312 3.06 -2.83 -17.56
C LEU A 312 4.23 -1.87 -17.84
N GLU A 313 4.13 -1.08 -18.90
CA GLU A 313 5.05 0.04 -19.17
C GLU A 313 5.13 1.02 -17.99
N ASP A 314 6.34 1.51 -17.70
CA ASP A 314 6.59 2.40 -16.57
C ASP A 314 5.85 3.74 -16.69
N ASP A 315 5.27 4.18 -15.58
CA ASP A 315 4.62 5.48 -15.41
C ASP A 315 5.25 6.25 -14.22
N ASP A 316 4.52 7.19 -13.60
CA ASP A 316 5.06 7.98 -12.49
C ASP A 316 5.26 7.12 -11.20
N LEU A 317 4.73 5.88 -11.12
CA LEU A 317 4.87 4.95 -9.99
C LEU A 317 5.14 3.49 -10.46
N PRO A 318 6.38 3.14 -10.84
CA PRO A 318 6.69 1.83 -11.41
C PRO A 318 6.48 0.63 -10.47
N GLU A 319 6.44 0.85 -9.16
CA GLU A 319 6.38 -0.23 -8.18
C GLU A 319 5.05 -1.00 -8.16
N ASP A 320 3.98 -0.49 -8.76
CA ASP A 320 2.70 -1.20 -8.92
C ASP A 320 2.46 -1.74 -10.37
N ASN A 321 3.48 -1.63 -11.22
CA ASN A 321 3.43 -2.09 -12.63
C ASN A 321 3.82 -3.55 -12.82
N ARG A 322 4.06 -4.32 -11.74
CA ARG A 322 4.44 -5.73 -11.83
C ARG A 322 3.66 -6.62 -10.87
N ARG A 323 3.17 -7.76 -11.38
CA ARG A 323 2.51 -8.81 -10.58
C ARG A 323 3.12 -10.18 -10.88
N TYR A 324 3.52 -10.89 -9.83
CA TYR A 324 4.15 -12.21 -9.93
C TYR A 324 3.11 -13.31 -9.83
N PHE A 325 3.36 -14.42 -10.55
CA PHE A 325 2.59 -15.65 -10.48
C PHE A 325 3.54 -16.85 -10.63
N GLY A 326 3.07 -18.04 -10.29
CA GLY A 326 3.86 -19.26 -10.48
C GLY A 326 2.96 -20.50 -10.51
N PHE A 327 3.41 -21.50 -11.25
CA PHE A 327 2.72 -22.77 -11.40
C PHE A 327 3.72 -23.90 -11.62
N TYR A 328 3.27 -25.13 -11.39
CA TYR A 328 4.11 -26.33 -11.54
C TYR A 328 3.61 -27.18 -12.71
N ILE A 329 4.53 -27.50 -13.62
CA ILE A 329 4.29 -28.43 -14.72
C ILE A 329 5.00 -29.74 -14.40
N PRO A 330 4.29 -30.87 -14.20
CA PRO A 330 4.95 -32.15 -14.02
C PRO A 330 5.72 -32.57 -15.30
N GLU A 331 6.93 -33.12 -15.14
CA GLU A 331 7.72 -33.67 -16.26
C GLU A 331 7.02 -34.88 -16.89
N THR A 332 6.75 -35.89 -16.05
CA THR A 332 5.97 -37.08 -16.35
C THR A 332 5.34 -37.55 -15.04
N LEU A 333 4.11 -38.07 -15.10
CA LEU A 333 3.45 -38.67 -13.95
C LEU A 333 3.67 -40.19 -13.98
N ASN A 334 4.41 -40.71 -13.00
CA ASN A 334 4.66 -42.15 -12.87
C ASN A 334 3.45 -42.83 -12.21
N ILE A 335 2.81 -43.75 -12.92
CA ILE A 335 1.63 -44.48 -12.49
C ILE A 335 1.99 -45.96 -12.30
N LEU A 336 1.74 -46.49 -11.11
CA LEU A 336 1.75 -47.93 -10.86
C LEU A 336 0.34 -48.48 -11.06
N LEU A 337 0.14 -49.34 -12.05
CA LEU A 337 -1.15 -49.94 -12.38
C LEU A 337 -1.13 -51.44 -12.07
N GLY A 338 -1.99 -51.91 -11.19
CA GLY A 338 -2.10 -53.34 -10.92
C GLY A 338 -3.23 -53.72 -9.97
N PRO A 339 -3.46 -55.02 -9.72
CA PRO A 339 -2.78 -56.15 -10.35
C PRO A 339 -3.12 -56.30 -11.85
N THR A 340 -2.15 -56.71 -12.65
CA THR A 340 -2.34 -57.07 -14.06
C THR A 340 -2.94 -58.48 -14.18
N GLY A 341 -3.83 -58.69 -15.15
CA GLY A 341 -4.43 -60.02 -15.40
C GLY A 341 -5.83 -60.01 -16.04
N GLY A 342 -6.53 -58.87 -16.03
CA GLY A 342 -7.83 -58.68 -16.68
C GLY A 342 -7.76 -57.74 -17.89
N LYS A 343 -8.83 -57.74 -18.70
CA LYS A 343 -8.99 -56.80 -19.83
C LYS A 343 -8.99 -55.35 -19.36
N ASP A 344 -9.48 -55.09 -18.15
CA ASP A 344 -9.61 -53.76 -17.58
C ASP A 344 -8.26 -53.06 -17.40
N ALA A 345 -7.23 -53.81 -16.96
CA ALA A 345 -5.87 -53.30 -16.84
C ALA A 345 -5.31 -52.85 -18.18
N SER A 346 -5.51 -53.65 -19.23
CA SER A 346 -5.06 -53.31 -20.58
C SER A 346 -5.81 -52.12 -21.17
N LEU A 347 -7.13 -52.01 -20.93
CA LEU A 347 -7.94 -50.88 -21.37
C LEU A 347 -7.53 -49.58 -20.68
N LEU A 348 -7.29 -49.63 -19.37
CA LEU A 348 -6.87 -48.45 -18.61
C LEU A 348 -5.44 -48.02 -18.96
N ALA A 349 -4.53 -48.98 -19.14
CA ALA A 349 -3.19 -48.69 -19.64
C ALA A 349 -3.24 -48.03 -21.03
N LEU A 350 -4.08 -48.54 -21.95
CA LEU A 350 -4.29 -47.95 -23.27
C LEU A 350 -4.90 -46.54 -23.21
N ALA A 351 -5.79 -46.27 -22.25
CA ALA A 351 -6.39 -44.95 -22.06
C ALA A 351 -5.39 -43.93 -21.49
N LEU A 352 -4.49 -44.37 -20.60
CA LEU A 352 -3.48 -43.52 -19.97
C LEU A 352 -2.27 -43.27 -20.87
N ASP A 353 -1.84 -44.28 -21.62
CA ASP A 353 -0.71 -44.20 -22.56
C ASP A 353 -1.05 -44.95 -23.86
N PRO A 354 -1.79 -44.31 -24.79
CA PRO A 354 -2.19 -44.94 -26.03
C PRO A 354 -1.01 -45.24 -26.96
N VAL A 355 0.09 -44.49 -26.82
CA VAL A 355 1.28 -44.63 -27.68
C VAL A 355 2.07 -45.87 -27.26
N ALA A 356 2.36 -46.05 -25.98
CA ALA A 356 3.05 -47.25 -25.50
C ALA A 356 2.21 -48.53 -25.64
N ALA A 357 0.88 -48.42 -25.52
CA ALA A 357 0.00 -49.59 -25.62
C ALA A 357 -0.20 -50.10 -27.07
N THR A 358 0.02 -49.25 -28.08
CA THR A 358 -0.06 -49.64 -29.50
C THR A 358 1.27 -50.14 -30.06
N SER A 359 2.39 -49.76 -29.44
CA SER A 359 3.74 -50.14 -29.85
C SER A 359 4.27 -51.24 -28.91
N GLY A 360 3.96 -52.50 -29.24
CA GLY A 360 4.47 -53.64 -28.47
C GLY A 360 5.99 -53.60 -28.30
N SER A 361 6.45 -53.61 -27.05
CA SER A 361 7.84 -53.59 -26.55
C SER A 361 8.62 -52.27 -26.65
N PRO A 362 9.35 -51.88 -25.57
CA PRO A 362 10.21 -50.68 -25.53
C PRO A 362 11.34 -50.66 -26.57
N ALA A 363 11.68 -51.82 -27.14
CA ALA A 363 12.75 -51.95 -28.13
C ALA A 363 12.39 -51.37 -29.51
N ALA A 364 11.11 -51.17 -29.82
CA ALA A 364 10.67 -50.59 -31.08
C ALA A 364 10.64 -49.04 -31.09
N GLN A 365 10.91 -48.40 -29.93
CA GLN A 365 10.95 -46.94 -29.81
C GLN A 365 12.28 -46.34 -30.31
N ALA A 366 13.41 -47.04 -30.23
CA ALA A 366 14.70 -46.46 -30.59
C ALA A 366 14.88 -46.19 -32.11
N ASP A 367 14.22 -46.97 -32.98
CA ASP A 367 14.40 -46.86 -34.45
C ASP A 367 13.39 -45.92 -35.14
N ASN A 368 12.32 -45.48 -34.46
CA ASN A 368 11.26 -44.64 -35.06
C ASN A 368 11.18 -43.21 -34.47
N MET A 369 12.15 -42.83 -33.63
CA MET A 369 12.17 -41.54 -32.93
C MET A 369 12.50 -40.33 -33.82
N GLU A 370 12.89 -40.52 -35.08
CA GLU A 370 13.28 -39.40 -35.95
C GLU A 370 12.11 -38.74 -36.74
N GLU A 371 10.92 -39.34 -36.81
CA GLU A 371 9.85 -38.80 -37.70
C GLU A 371 8.48 -38.55 -37.06
N THR A 372 8.26 -38.90 -35.80
CA THR A 372 6.98 -38.60 -35.14
C THR A 372 7.20 -37.65 -33.97
N ASN A 373 6.75 -36.42 -34.16
CA ASN A 373 6.75 -35.34 -33.16
C ASN A 373 5.71 -35.63 -32.06
N ILE A 374 5.74 -36.84 -31.50
CA ILE A 374 4.88 -37.28 -30.41
C ILE A 374 5.52 -36.72 -29.15
N LEU A 375 4.92 -35.67 -28.61
CA LEU A 375 5.26 -35.17 -27.28
C LEU A 375 5.29 -36.36 -26.31
N PRO A 376 6.31 -36.50 -25.46
CA PRO A 376 6.34 -37.57 -24.46
C PRO A 376 5.04 -37.51 -23.67
N GLY A 377 4.36 -38.65 -23.54
CA GLY A 377 3.06 -38.72 -22.87
C GLY A 377 3.16 -38.14 -21.46
N SER A 378 2.10 -37.47 -21.02
CA SER A 378 2.01 -36.87 -19.67
C SER A 378 2.13 -37.91 -18.54
N PHE A 379 2.01 -39.20 -18.88
CA PHE A 379 2.06 -40.34 -17.97
C PHE A 379 3.07 -41.40 -18.41
N THR A 380 3.67 -42.08 -17.44
CA THR A 380 4.38 -43.35 -17.63
C THR A 380 3.66 -44.42 -16.80
N VAL A 381 3.33 -45.55 -17.41
CA VAL A 381 2.50 -46.58 -16.76
C VAL A 381 3.31 -47.86 -16.54
N ASP A 382 3.64 -48.12 -15.28
CA ASP A 382 4.24 -49.39 -14.84
C ASP A 382 3.14 -50.37 -14.47
N MET A 383 2.92 -51.36 -15.33
CA MET A 383 1.99 -52.45 -15.09
C MET A 383 2.61 -53.52 -14.18
N ALA A 384 1.98 -53.79 -13.04
CA ALA A 384 2.46 -54.76 -12.06
C ALA A 384 1.46 -55.90 -11.86
N ASP A 385 1.93 -57.15 -11.96
CA ASP A 385 1.17 -58.29 -11.47
C ASP A 385 1.08 -58.27 -9.94
N ARG A 386 0.31 -59.18 -9.35
CA ARG A 386 0.09 -59.18 -7.89
C ARG A 386 1.39 -59.26 -7.10
N GLY A 387 2.33 -60.10 -7.51
CA GLY A 387 3.60 -60.26 -6.80
C GLY A 387 4.45 -58.99 -6.86
N SER A 388 4.57 -58.44 -8.07
CA SER A 388 5.33 -57.21 -8.34
C SER A 388 4.73 -56.02 -7.60
N LEU A 389 3.39 -55.91 -7.58
CA LEU A 389 2.65 -54.85 -6.87
C LEU A 389 2.95 -54.84 -5.37
N LEU A 390 2.87 -56.00 -4.71
CA LEU A 390 3.12 -56.11 -3.26
C LEU A 390 4.57 -55.71 -2.90
N SER A 391 5.52 -55.97 -3.80
CA SER A 391 6.94 -55.65 -3.61
C SER A 391 7.37 -54.28 -4.15
N ALA A 392 6.48 -53.56 -4.85
CA ALA A 392 6.82 -52.31 -5.54
C ALA A 392 7.27 -51.22 -4.56
N ASN A 393 8.24 -50.41 -4.98
CA ASN A 393 8.61 -49.21 -4.24
C ASN A 393 7.67 -48.05 -4.60
N LEU A 394 6.70 -47.80 -3.73
CA LEU A 394 5.65 -46.78 -3.92
C LEU A 394 6.21 -45.36 -4.05
N SER A 395 7.40 -45.06 -3.49
CA SER A 395 7.98 -43.72 -3.55
C SER A 395 8.39 -43.27 -4.95
N ARG A 396 8.42 -44.19 -5.93
CA ARG A 396 8.74 -43.88 -7.33
C ARG A 396 7.53 -43.39 -8.13
N TYR A 397 6.33 -43.57 -7.58
CA TYR A 397 5.08 -43.32 -8.27
C TYR A 397 4.39 -42.09 -7.69
N ASN A 398 3.72 -41.34 -8.55
CA ASN A 398 2.85 -40.24 -8.14
C ASN A 398 1.43 -40.76 -7.87
N VAL A 399 1.01 -41.75 -8.64
CA VAL A 399 -0.31 -42.36 -8.54
C VAL A 399 -0.18 -43.88 -8.52
N VAL A 400 -0.92 -44.53 -7.62
CA VAL A 400 -1.15 -45.97 -7.65
C VAL A 400 -2.59 -46.19 -8.06
N VAL A 401 -2.80 -47.00 -9.10
CA VAL A 401 -4.11 -47.42 -9.55
C VAL A 401 -4.29 -48.89 -9.20
N LEU A 402 -5.19 -49.15 -8.25
CA LEU A 402 -5.54 -50.50 -7.83
C LEU A 402 -6.80 -50.98 -8.53
N LEU A 403 -6.63 -52.03 -9.33
CA LEU A 403 -7.71 -52.77 -9.98
C LEU A 403 -8.10 -53.96 -9.12
N GLY A 404 -8.83 -53.67 -8.07
CA GLY A 404 -9.18 -54.63 -7.03
C GLY A 404 -8.23 -54.62 -5.83
N ALA A 405 -8.71 -55.16 -4.71
CA ALA A 405 -7.96 -55.33 -3.47
C ALA A 405 -8.07 -56.75 -2.91
N GLN A 406 -8.69 -57.69 -3.63
CA GLN A 406 -8.73 -59.07 -3.20
C GLN A 406 -7.32 -59.61 -2.94
N SER A 407 -7.14 -60.18 -1.75
CA SER A 407 -5.89 -60.81 -1.32
C SER A 407 -4.68 -59.87 -1.24
N LEU A 408 -4.88 -58.56 -1.04
CA LEU A 408 -3.79 -57.69 -0.60
C LEU A 408 -3.40 -58.05 0.84
N SER A 409 -2.10 -58.21 1.09
CA SER A 409 -1.62 -58.47 2.45
C SER A 409 -1.79 -57.22 3.33
N ASP A 410 -2.16 -57.38 4.61
CA ASP A 410 -2.25 -56.29 5.58
C ASP A 410 -1.01 -55.39 5.59
N ALA A 411 0.18 -55.99 5.49
CA ALA A 411 1.45 -55.27 5.44
C ALA A 411 1.54 -54.30 4.24
N PHE A 412 1.06 -54.71 3.07
CA PHE A 412 1.03 -53.85 1.89
C PHE A 412 -0.05 -52.77 2.01
N THR A 413 -1.23 -53.12 2.52
CA THR A 413 -2.30 -52.13 2.75
C THR A 413 -1.85 -51.03 3.69
N GLN A 414 -1.17 -51.37 4.80
CA GLN A 414 -0.61 -50.36 5.72
C GLN A 414 0.47 -49.50 5.06
N ARG A 415 1.30 -50.06 4.18
CA ARG A 415 2.27 -49.28 3.38
C ARG A 415 1.58 -48.30 2.45
N LEU A 416 0.52 -48.73 1.75
CA LEU A 416 -0.29 -47.86 0.90
C LEU A 416 -0.94 -46.73 1.71
N VAL A 417 -1.52 -47.05 2.87
CA VAL A 417 -2.14 -46.04 3.75
C VAL A 417 -1.11 -45.00 4.21
N SER A 418 0.10 -45.42 4.60
CA SER A 418 1.18 -44.47 4.96
C SER A 418 1.55 -43.59 3.77
N TRP A 419 1.76 -44.20 2.60
CA TRP A 419 2.15 -43.49 1.39
C TRP A 419 1.09 -42.46 0.95
N VAL A 420 -0.20 -42.80 1.04
CA VAL A 420 -1.29 -41.85 0.76
C VAL A 420 -1.29 -40.69 1.78
N ARG A 421 -1.07 -40.98 3.06
CA ARG A 421 -0.97 -39.94 4.11
C ARG A 421 0.24 -39.02 3.93
N GLU A 422 1.28 -39.50 3.27
CA GLU A 422 2.47 -38.73 2.91
C GLU A 422 2.28 -37.89 1.62
N GLY A 423 1.10 -37.95 0.99
CA GLY A 423 0.74 -37.17 -0.20
C GLY A 423 0.66 -37.96 -1.50
N GLY A 424 0.79 -39.29 -1.44
CA GLY A 424 0.57 -40.16 -2.59
C GLY A 424 -0.90 -40.21 -3.02
N SER A 425 -1.15 -40.34 -4.33
CA SER A 425 -2.50 -40.43 -4.87
C SER A 425 -2.91 -41.88 -5.16
N LEU A 426 -4.05 -42.31 -4.64
CA LEU A 426 -4.57 -43.66 -4.83
C LEU A 426 -5.90 -43.63 -5.60
N LEU A 427 -5.95 -44.33 -6.72
CA LEU A 427 -7.17 -44.58 -7.47
C LEU A 427 -7.60 -46.03 -7.27
N LEU A 428 -8.81 -46.23 -6.77
CA LEU A 428 -9.35 -47.54 -6.42
C LEU A 428 -10.48 -47.94 -7.36
N PHE A 429 -10.32 -49.08 -8.01
CA PHE A 429 -11.41 -49.78 -8.69
C PHE A 429 -11.74 -51.04 -7.91
N PRO A 430 -13.01 -51.30 -7.55
CA PRO A 430 -13.38 -52.54 -6.88
C PRO A 430 -13.22 -53.74 -7.82
N ASP A 431 -12.91 -54.91 -7.25
CA ASP A 431 -12.87 -56.17 -8.01
C ASP A 431 -14.26 -56.50 -8.58
N ALA A 432 -14.33 -56.87 -9.87
CA ALA A 432 -15.58 -57.30 -10.51
C ALA A 432 -16.20 -58.51 -9.80
N ASN A 433 -15.37 -59.44 -9.30
CA ASN A 433 -15.78 -60.62 -8.53
C ASN A 433 -15.49 -60.46 -7.02
N GLY A 434 -15.38 -59.20 -6.55
CA GLY A 434 -15.05 -58.76 -5.20
C GLY A 434 -16.00 -59.26 -4.11
N ASN A 435 -15.49 -59.51 -2.90
CA ASN A 435 -16.35 -59.55 -1.72
C ASN A 435 -16.68 -58.09 -1.33
N VAL A 436 -17.90 -57.66 -1.64
CA VAL A 436 -18.37 -56.28 -1.39
C VAL A 436 -18.35 -55.94 0.10
N GLU A 437 -18.66 -56.89 0.98
CA GLU A 437 -18.67 -56.67 2.42
C GLU A 437 -17.25 -56.44 2.95
N GLU A 438 -16.28 -57.24 2.52
CA GLU A 438 -14.87 -57.10 2.89
C GLU A 438 -14.28 -55.78 2.37
N TRP A 439 -14.53 -55.46 1.09
CA TRP A 439 -14.12 -54.19 0.50
C TRP A 439 -14.68 -52.98 1.26
N SER A 440 -15.98 -53.01 1.57
CA SER A 440 -16.73 -51.93 2.23
C SER A 440 -16.34 -51.76 3.70
N THR A 441 -16.24 -52.86 4.46
CA THR A 441 -16.12 -52.80 5.92
C THR A 441 -14.69 -52.95 6.43
N GLN A 442 -13.78 -53.50 5.62
CA GLN A 442 -12.40 -53.78 6.04
C GLN A 442 -11.37 -52.97 5.25
N PHE A 443 -11.53 -52.83 3.93
CA PHE A 443 -10.53 -52.14 3.09
C PHE A 443 -10.73 -50.63 3.06
N LEU A 444 -11.90 -50.14 2.62
CA LEU A 444 -12.19 -48.70 2.49
C LEU A 444 -11.97 -47.89 3.78
N PRO A 445 -12.35 -48.38 4.98
CA PRO A 445 -12.14 -47.64 6.23
C PRO A 445 -10.67 -47.40 6.57
N GLN A 446 -9.74 -48.22 6.06
CA GLN A 446 -8.30 -48.00 6.27
C GLN A 446 -7.79 -46.71 5.62
N PHE A 447 -8.48 -46.25 4.57
CA PHE A 447 -8.21 -44.99 3.87
C PHE A 447 -9.12 -43.84 4.32
N GLY A 448 -9.95 -44.05 5.36
CA GLY A 448 -10.85 -43.03 5.91
C GLY A 448 -12.19 -42.88 5.19
N PHE A 449 -12.52 -43.78 4.26
CA PHE A 449 -13.84 -43.78 3.62
C PHE A 449 -14.90 -44.42 4.55
N PRO A 450 -16.15 -43.92 4.53
CA PRO A 450 -17.24 -44.59 5.21
C PRO A 450 -17.55 -45.94 4.53
N PRO A 451 -18.08 -46.93 5.27
CA PRO A 451 -18.57 -48.16 4.67
C PRO A 451 -19.70 -47.85 3.68
N ALA A 452 -19.83 -48.68 2.64
CA ALA A 452 -20.88 -48.56 1.65
C ALA A 452 -22.27 -48.63 2.33
N ALA A 453 -23.14 -47.67 2.00
CA ALA A 453 -24.50 -47.61 2.53
C ALA A 453 -25.42 -48.73 2.01
N GLY A 454 -25.03 -49.37 0.90
CA GLY A 454 -25.75 -50.48 0.28
C GLY A 454 -25.16 -50.82 -1.08
N SER A 455 -25.64 -51.92 -1.67
CA SER A 455 -25.30 -52.35 -3.02
C SER A 455 -26.56 -52.44 -3.87
N THR A 456 -26.51 -51.95 -5.12
CA THR A 456 -27.61 -52.04 -6.09
C THR A 456 -27.16 -52.86 -7.28
N GLY A 457 -27.95 -53.86 -7.67
CA GLY A 457 -27.66 -54.78 -8.76
C GLY A 457 -27.20 -56.17 -8.29
N ALA A 458 -26.87 -57.04 -9.25
CA ALA A 458 -26.31 -58.36 -9.01
C ALA A 458 -25.21 -58.64 -10.04
N LEU A 459 -24.20 -59.44 -9.68
CA LEU A 459 -23.19 -59.91 -10.65
C LEU A 459 -23.87 -60.56 -11.85
N ASP A 460 -23.34 -60.30 -13.05
CA ASP A 460 -23.82 -60.78 -14.35
C ASP A 460 -25.24 -60.32 -14.75
N ASN A 461 -25.91 -59.52 -13.92
CA ASN A 461 -27.21 -58.97 -14.25
C ASN A 461 -27.08 -57.64 -15.03
N THR A 462 -27.15 -57.72 -16.34
CA THR A 462 -27.12 -56.55 -17.24
C THR A 462 -28.48 -55.87 -17.41
N SER A 463 -29.56 -56.40 -16.81
CA SER A 463 -30.90 -55.82 -16.96
C SER A 463 -31.11 -54.54 -16.14
N SER A 464 -30.26 -54.29 -15.14
CA SER A 464 -30.29 -53.10 -14.30
C SER A 464 -28.87 -52.62 -14.04
N PHE A 465 -28.52 -51.45 -14.55
CA PHE A 465 -27.23 -50.81 -14.32
C PHE A 465 -27.45 -49.44 -13.64
N VAL A 466 -26.48 -49.03 -12.84
CA VAL A 466 -26.43 -47.67 -12.28
C VAL A 466 -25.69 -46.81 -13.30
N THR A 467 -26.33 -45.75 -13.78
CA THR A 467 -25.64 -44.69 -14.50
C THR A 467 -25.25 -43.60 -13.53
N PHE A 468 -24.17 -42.86 -13.83
CA PHE A 468 -24.00 -41.55 -13.22
C PHE A 468 -25.26 -40.73 -13.55
N GLY A 469 -25.90 -40.20 -12.50
CA GLY A 469 -27.22 -39.57 -12.63
C GLY A 469 -27.14 -38.23 -13.36
N ASP A 470 -26.29 -37.34 -12.84
CA ASP A 470 -25.97 -36.05 -13.44
C ASP A 470 -24.46 -35.87 -13.37
N ILE A 471 -23.85 -35.44 -14.46
CA ILE A 471 -22.42 -35.11 -14.52
C ILE A 471 -22.35 -33.60 -14.57
N ASP A 472 -21.79 -32.98 -13.53
CA ASP A 472 -21.59 -31.54 -13.47
C ASP A 472 -20.43 -31.15 -14.40
N PHE A 473 -20.75 -30.91 -15.67
CA PHE A 473 -19.79 -30.43 -16.66
C PHE A 473 -19.33 -28.98 -16.40
N ASP A 474 -20.04 -28.23 -15.55
CA ASP A 474 -19.66 -26.89 -15.12
C ASP A 474 -18.63 -26.93 -13.97
N HIS A 475 -18.26 -28.12 -13.48
CA HIS A 475 -17.26 -28.27 -12.43
C HIS A 475 -15.89 -27.72 -12.89
N PRO A 476 -15.15 -26.97 -12.04
CA PRO A 476 -13.87 -26.34 -12.40
C PRO A 476 -12.81 -27.27 -13.00
N LEU A 477 -12.88 -28.57 -12.71
CA LEU A 477 -11.99 -29.59 -13.28
C LEU A 477 -12.17 -29.83 -14.78
N PHE A 478 -13.36 -29.54 -15.31
CA PHE A 478 -13.69 -29.76 -16.73
C PHE A 478 -13.54 -28.49 -17.58
N VAL A 479 -13.21 -27.36 -16.95
CA VAL A 479 -12.93 -26.09 -17.64
C VAL A 479 -11.83 -26.33 -18.67
N ASN A 480 -12.11 -25.96 -19.92
CA ASN A 480 -11.24 -26.15 -21.10
C ASN A 480 -10.93 -27.62 -21.47
N MET A 481 -11.55 -28.62 -20.82
CA MET A 481 -11.33 -30.04 -21.15
C MET A 481 -12.13 -30.48 -22.38
N PHE A 482 -13.29 -29.86 -22.62
CA PHE A 482 -14.20 -30.18 -23.72
C PHE A 482 -14.42 -29.04 -24.71
N ASP A 483 -13.80 -27.88 -24.48
CA ASP A 483 -13.87 -26.74 -25.40
C ASP A 483 -12.94 -27.01 -26.60
N THR A 484 -13.52 -27.47 -27.70
CA THR A 484 -12.84 -27.72 -28.98
C THR A 484 -12.76 -26.51 -29.88
#